data_AF-A0A6J8BJD4-F1
#
_entry.id   AF-A0A6J8BJD4-F1
#
_cell.length_a   1.000
_cell.length_b   1.000
_cell.length_c   1.000
_cell.angle_alpha   90.00
_cell.angle_beta   90.00
_cell.angle_gamma   90.00
#
_symmetry.space_group_name_H-M   'P 1'
#
loop_
_entity.id
_entity.type
_entity.pdbx_description
1 polymer ?
#
loop_
_entity_poly.entity_id
_entity_poly.type
_entity_poly.pdbx_seq_one_letter_code
_entity_poly.pdbx_strand_id
1 'polypeptide(L)'
;MGKHLKRLVDQNKGKTLADGKKITGKGRLTNKLINSFQVFYGMAIRKNKGDAVAMQNNVMAILFHYSSTKEEPQHQYCPEGEVSWCKWQTDKVLGTSSYRPLKNPLGPVLIEMLKPVFEKLSSLQLLKGAEKCLTQNQNESLHHVIWSYLPKGEYHSPSEIQLGVALAVGHYNEGMNNYNSKLFDEMNLKIGINNKSLWMQIDDTRLKHAAYKHSANVKQRRKDLKAMEAGKLDSLQYDDSYAKEQYYSSASVSVTSSKNKTQRKCKKCGNPMKGHKRGSCAQANVD
;
A
#
# COMPACT_ATOMS: atom_id res chain seq x y z
N MET A 1 -5.56 0.44 -10.02
CA MET A 1 -4.91 -0.85 -10.35
C MET A 1 -5.52 -2.06 -9.62
N GLY A 2 -5.18 -2.33 -8.36
CA GLY A 2 -5.56 -3.60 -7.69
C GLY A 2 -7.04 -3.99 -7.75
N LYS A 3 -7.97 -3.05 -7.51
CA LYS A 3 -9.43 -3.30 -7.61
C LYS A 3 -9.86 -3.73 -9.02
N HIS A 4 -9.28 -3.14 -10.07
CA HIS A 4 -9.61 -3.50 -11.46
C HIS A 4 -9.12 -4.91 -11.79
N LEU A 5 -7.92 -5.27 -11.35
CA LEU A 5 -7.35 -6.61 -11.56
C LEU A 5 -8.12 -7.69 -10.79
N LYS A 6 -8.52 -7.42 -9.54
CA LYS A 6 -9.37 -8.34 -8.77
C LYS A 6 -10.73 -8.54 -9.45
N ARG A 7 -11.37 -7.46 -9.90
CA ARG A 7 -12.61 -7.56 -10.69
C ARG A 7 -12.42 -8.38 -11.97
N LEU A 8 -11.30 -8.22 -12.67
CA LEU A 8 -10.98 -9.02 -13.86
C LEU A 8 -10.87 -10.51 -13.52
N VAL A 9 -10.26 -10.86 -12.38
CA VAL A 9 -10.23 -12.23 -11.87
C VAL A 9 -11.63 -12.74 -11.57
N ASP A 10 -12.46 -11.95 -10.88
CA ASP A 10 -13.83 -12.35 -10.51
C ASP A 10 -14.71 -12.60 -11.75
N GLN A 11 -14.60 -11.75 -12.78
CA GLN A 11 -15.35 -11.90 -14.05
C GLN A 11 -14.96 -13.14 -14.86
N ASN A 12 -13.75 -13.67 -14.61
CA ASN A 12 -13.19 -14.83 -15.30
C ASN A 12 -13.08 -16.05 -14.38
N LYS A 13 -13.72 -16.02 -13.22
CA LYS A 13 -13.71 -17.13 -12.27
C LYS A 13 -14.35 -18.37 -12.89
N GLY A 14 -13.64 -19.49 -12.84
CA GLY A 14 -14.10 -20.76 -13.39
C GLY A 14 -13.97 -20.90 -14.91
N LYS A 15 -13.61 -19.82 -15.64
CA LYS A 15 -13.40 -19.87 -17.08
C LYS A 15 -11.99 -20.32 -17.42
N THR A 16 -11.89 -21.04 -18.52
CA THR A 16 -10.62 -21.38 -19.17
C THR A 16 -10.35 -20.34 -20.24
N LEU A 17 -9.13 -19.80 -20.29
CA LEU A 17 -8.71 -18.85 -21.32
C LEU A 17 -8.30 -19.60 -22.60
N ALA A 18 -7.99 -18.85 -23.66
CA ALA A 18 -7.60 -19.41 -24.97
C ALA A 18 -6.39 -20.37 -24.90
N ASP A 19 -5.53 -20.22 -23.90
CA ASP A 19 -4.37 -21.10 -23.65
C ASP A 19 -4.70 -22.36 -22.83
N GLY A 20 -5.98 -22.68 -22.64
CA GLY A 20 -6.41 -23.85 -21.87
C GLY A 20 -6.19 -23.71 -20.35
N LYS A 21 -5.78 -22.53 -19.86
CA LYS A 21 -5.45 -22.30 -18.45
C LYS A 21 -6.40 -21.31 -17.80
N LYS A 22 -6.51 -21.37 -16.47
CA LYS A 22 -7.25 -20.39 -15.68
C LYS A 22 -6.50 -19.05 -15.61
N ILE A 23 -7.23 -17.98 -15.27
CA ILE A 23 -6.64 -16.64 -15.08
C ILE A 23 -5.69 -16.57 -13.87
N THR A 24 -5.94 -17.40 -12.86
CA THR A 24 -5.13 -17.52 -11.64
C THR A 24 -4.38 -18.86 -11.60
N GLY A 25 -3.31 -18.93 -10.83
CA GLY A 25 -2.47 -20.13 -10.68
C GLY A 25 -0.98 -19.81 -10.79
N LYS A 26 -0.14 -20.85 -10.77
CA LYS A 26 1.31 -20.71 -10.92
C LYS A 26 1.66 -20.06 -12.27
N GLY A 27 2.46 -19.00 -12.25
CA GLY A 27 2.83 -18.23 -13.45
C GLY A 27 1.66 -17.43 -14.05
N ARG A 28 0.62 -17.15 -13.27
CA ARG A 28 -0.58 -16.41 -13.70
C ARG A 28 -0.85 -15.21 -12.79
N LEU A 29 -2.02 -14.58 -12.92
CA LEU A 29 -2.40 -13.42 -12.13
C LEU A 29 -2.77 -13.81 -10.68
N THR A 30 -1.75 -13.95 -9.82
CA THR A 30 -1.89 -14.26 -8.38
C THR A 30 -2.20 -13.02 -7.55
N ASN A 31 -2.64 -13.19 -6.29
CA ASN A 31 -2.87 -12.03 -5.41
C ASN A 31 -1.57 -11.29 -5.10
N LYS A 32 -0.45 -12.01 -4.94
CA LYS A 32 0.89 -11.40 -4.83
C LYS A 32 1.19 -10.54 -6.05
N LEU A 33 0.97 -11.05 -7.26
CA LEU A 33 1.24 -10.29 -8.48
C LEU A 33 0.35 -9.05 -8.60
N ILE A 34 -0.95 -9.16 -8.30
CA ILE A 34 -1.88 -8.03 -8.26
C ILE A 34 -1.40 -6.95 -7.28
N ASN A 35 -0.93 -7.35 -6.10
CA ASN A 35 -0.40 -6.43 -5.10
C ASN A 35 0.90 -5.76 -5.59
N SER A 36 1.80 -6.50 -6.24
CA SER A 36 3.00 -5.95 -6.87
C SER A 36 2.64 -4.91 -7.93
N PHE A 37 1.72 -5.21 -8.85
CA PHE A 37 1.23 -4.25 -9.84
C PHE A 37 0.61 -3.01 -9.20
N GLN A 38 -0.14 -3.16 -8.10
CA GLN A 38 -0.67 -2.02 -7.37
C GLN A 38 0.44 -1.14 -6.76
N VAL A 39 1.50 -1.74 -6.22
CA VAL A 39 2.64 -0.99 -5.67
C VAL A 39 3.38 -0.26 -6.77
N PHE A 40 3.72 -0.95 -7.87
CA PHE A 40 4.43 -0.35 -9.01
C PHE A 40 3.62 0.75 -9.67
N TYR A 41 2.32 0.57 -9.84
CA TYR A 41 1.43 1.63 -10.34
C TYR A 41 1.51 2.89 -9.46
N GLY A 42 1.44 2.72 -8.13
CA GLY A 42 1.60 3.85 -7.21
C GLY A 42 2.98 4.50 -7.27
N MET A 43 4.04 3.73 -7.54
CA MET A 43 5.39 4.27 -7.74
C MET A 43 5.51 5.02 -9.06
N ALA A 44 4.96 4.51 -10.15
CA ALA A 44 4.96 5.16 -11.46
C ALA A 44 4.29 6.55 -11.41
N ILE A 45 3.22 6.68 -10.61
CA ILE A 45 2.60 7.99 -10.37
C ILE A 45 3.51 8.87 -9.51
N ARG A 46 3.92 8.40 -8.32
CA ARG A 46 4.65 9.26 -7.36
C ARG A 46 6.05 9.68 -7.82
N LYS A 47 6.75 8.86 -8.60
CA LYS A 47 8.09 9.18 -9.12
C LYS A 47 8.07 10.18 -10.28
N ASN A 48 6.92 10.32 -10.97
CA ASN A 48 6.75 11.22 -12.10
C ASN A 48 5.74 12.34 -11.79
N LYS A 49 5.78 12.88 -10.56
CA LYS A 49 4.86 13.93 -10.13
C LYS A 49 4.95 15.13 -11.09
N GLY A 50 3.82 15.59 -11.60
CA GLY A 50 3.75 16.71 -12.55
C GLY A 50 3.98 16.34 -14.02
N ASP A 51 4.22 15.07 -14.35
CA ASP A 51 4.41 14.61 -15.72
C ASP A 51 3.52 13.39 -16.03
N ALA A 52 2.32 13.66 -16.56
CA ALA A 52 1.36 12.61 -16.93
C ALA A 52 1.87 11.69 -18.05
N VAL A 53 2.76 12.16 -18.94
CA VAL A 53 3.31 11.34 -20.03
C VAL A 53 4.32 10.34 -19.47
N ALA A 54 5.23 10.79 -18.60
CA ALA A 54 6.14 9.90 -17.90
C ALA A 54 5.40 8.92 -16.97
N MET A 55 4.28 9.34 -16.36
CA MET A 55 3.39 8.42 -15.63
C MET A 55 2.82 7.34 -16.56
N GLN A 56 2.30 7.73 -17.73
CA GLN A 56 1.73 6.79 -18.70
C GLN A 56 2.75 5.75 -19.13
N ASN A 57 3.94 6.21 -19.55
CA ASN A 57 5.04 5.34 -19.96
C ASN A 57 5.44 4.38 -18.84
N ASN A 58 5.69 4.89 -17.64
CA ASN A 58 6.07 4.02 -16.51
C ASN A 58 4.94 3.06 -16.09
N VAL A 59 3.66 3.40 -16.27
CA VAL A 59 2.56 2.46 -16.03
C VAL A 59 2.54 1.35 -17.08
N MET A 60 2.72 1.68 -18.37
CA MET A 60 2.78 0.69 -19.45
C MET A 60 4.02 -0.20 -19.32
N ALA A 61 5.15 0.37 -18.91
CA ALA A 61 6.40 -0.36 -18.67
C ALA A 61 6.23 -1.51 -17.68
N ILE A 62 5.34 -1.40 -16.69
CA ILE A 62 5.04 -2.48 -15.74
C ILE A 62 4.50 -3.71 -16.48
N LEU A 63 3.56 -3.54 -17.41
CA LEU A 63 2.96 -4.67 -18.13
C LEU A 63 4.00 -5.34 -19.04
N PHE A 64 4.72 -4.54 -19.81
CA PHE A 64 5.70 -5.01 -20.79
C PHE A 64 6.94 -5.63 -20.14
N HIS A 65 7.36 -5.16 -18.96
CA HIS A 65 8.37 -5.84 -18.15
C HIS A 65 8.00 -7.28 -17.80
N TYR A 66 6.72 -7.53 -17.53
CA TYR A 66 6.24 -8.87 -17.20
C TYR A 66 5.97 -9.74 -18.43
N SER A 67 5.98 -9.18 -19.65
CA SER A 67 5.97 -9.94 -20.91
C SER A 67 7.36 -10.13 -21.52
N SER A 68 8.37 -9.40 -21.06
CA SER A 68 9.72 -9.42 -21.62
C SER A 68 10.38 -10.79 -21.48
N THR A 69 10.97 -11.28 -22.57
CA THR A 69 11.84 -12.46 -22.57
C THR A 69 13.28 -12.06 -22.93
N LYS A 70 14.19 -13.04 -23.01
CA LYS A 70 15.56 -12.80 -23.46
C LYS A 70 15.59 -12.56 -24.98
N GLU A 71 14.78 -13.31 -25.70
CA GLU A 71 14.65 -13.30 -27.16
C GLU A 71 13.87 -12.08 -27.64
N GLU A 72 12.87 -11.66 -26.86
CA GLU A 72 11.98 -10.53 -27.15
C GLU A 72 11.96 -9.56 -25.96
N PRO A 73 12.95 -8.64 -25.86
CA PRO A 73 13.02 -7.66 -24.79
C PRO A 73 11.94 -6.58 -24.92
N GLN A 74 11.18 -6.34 -23.86
CA GLN A 74 10.01 -5.43 -23.85
C GLN A 74 10.23 -4.26 -22.88
N HIS A 75 11.21 -3.40 -23.20
CA HIS A 75 11.65 -2.27 -22.35
C HIS A 75 11.40 -0.89 -22.98
N GLN A 76 10.59 -0.82 -24.03
CA GLN A 76 10.32 0.38 -24.85
C GLN A 76 9.66 1.54 -24.10
N TYR A 77 8.94 1.25 -23.00
CA TYR A 77 8.30 2.28 -22.17
C TYR A 77 9.12 2.68 -20.95
N CYS A 78 10.29 2.07 -20.77
CA CYS A 78 11.14 2.33 -19.64
C CYS A 78 11.92 3.61 -19.85
N PRO A 79 12.20 4.39 -18.79
CA PRO A 79 13.02 5.57 -18.93
C PRO A 79 14.41 5.17 -19.43
N GLU A 80 14.95 5.95 -20.35
CA GLU A 80 16.30 5.76 -20.86
C GLU A 80 17.33 6.45 -19.93
N GLY A 81 18.60 6.07 -20.08
CA GLY A 81 19.71 6.69 -19.37
C GLY A 81 20.21 5.90 -18.15
N GLU A 82 21.35 6.36 -17.61
CA GLU A 82 22.08 5.67 -16.54
C GLU A 82 21.30 5.60 -15.23
N VAL A 83 20.45 6.60 -14.97
CA VAL A 83 19.60 6.69 -13.78
C VAL A 83 18.26 5.95 -13.94
N SER A 84 18.09 5.21 -15.03
CA SER A 84 16.91 4.38 -15.24
C SER A 84 16.76 3.36 -14.12
N TRP A 85 15.53 3.14 -13.68
CA TRP A 85 15.22 2.01 -12.81
C TRP A 85 15.20 0.68 -13.60
N CYS A 86 15.17 0.74 -14.95
CA CYS A 86 15.19 -0.42 -15.81
C CYS A 86 16.64 -0.83 -16.09
N LYS A 87 17.06 -1.95 -15.48
CA LYS A 87 18.43 -2.44 -15.60
C LYS A 87 18.85 -2.73 -17.04
N TRP A 88 17.92 -3.17 -17.89
CA TRP A 88 18.19 -3.35 -19.33
C TRP A 88 18.56 -2.03 -20.01
N GLN A 89 17.84 -0.93 -19.71
CA GLN A 89 18.14 0.39 -20.27
C GLN A 89 19.47 0.94 -19.73
N THR A 90 19.72 0.79 -18.43
CA THR A 90 21.00 1.18 -17.83
C THR A 90 22.18 0.43 -18.45
N ASP A 91 22.05 -0.89 -18.62
CA ASP A 91 23.10 -1.74 -19.17
C ASP A 91 23.38 -1.43 -20.65
N LYS A 92 22.33 -1.12 -21.42
CA LYS A 92 22.44 -0.65 -22.82
C LYS A 92 23.28 0.62 -22.92
N VAL A 93 23.08 1.58 -22.02
CA VAL A 93 23.82 2.87 -22.02
C VAL A 93 25.25 2.69 -21.50
N LEU A 94 25.44 1.93 -20.43
CA LEU A 94 26.75 1.73 -19.79
C LEU A 94 27.62 0.65 -20.47
N GLY A 95 27.10 -0.06 -21.47
CA GLY A 95 27.81 -1.18 -22.12
C GLY A 95 28.05 -2.38 -21.20
N THR A 96 27.20 -2.59 -20.20
CA THR A 96 27.32 -3.71 -19.24
C THR A 96 26.30 -4.81 -19.54
N SER A 97 26.42 -5.99 -18.90
CA SER A 97 25.59 -7.18 -19.18
C SER A 97 25.08 -7.88 -17.90
N SER A 98 24.70 -7.06 -16.92
CA SER A 98 24.20 -7.48 -15.61
C SER A 98 22.70 -7.73 -15.54
N TYR A 99 21.93 -7.26 -16.52
CA TYR A 99 20.49 -7.50 -16.63
C TYR A 99 20.21 -9.01 -16.69
N ARG A 100 19.12 -9.40 -16.01
CA ARG A 100 18.62 -10.78 -15.98
C ARG A 100 17.12 -10.73 -16.24
N PRO A 101 16.63 -11.35 -17.32
CA PRO A 101 15.21 -11.44 -17.63
C PRO A 101 14.41 -12.15 -16.53
N LEU A 102 13.10 -11.91 -16.51
CA LEU A 102 12.19 -12.57 -15.59
C LEU A 102 12.18 -14.08 -15.87
N LYS A 103 12.28 -14.91 -14.82
CA LYS A 103 12.30 -16.38 -14.95
C LYS A 103 11.00 -16.93 -15.54
N ASN A 104 9.86 -16.36 -15.15
CA ASN A 104 8.54 -16.78 -15.61
C ASN A 104 7.75 -15.56 -16.11
N PRO A 105 7.97 -15.13 -17.36
CA PRO A 105 7.16 -14.09 -18.00
C PRO A 105 5.69 -14.50 -18.09
N LEU A 106 4.79 -13.51 -18.09
CA LEU A 106 3.38 -13.72 -18.34
C LEU A 106 3.17 -14.08 -19.82
N GLY A 107 2.39 -15.13 -20.05
CA GLY A 107 2.03 -15.56 -21.40
C GLY A 107 1.17 -14.52 -22.15
N PRO A 108 1.18 -14.55 -23.49
CA PRO A 108 0.53 -13.54 -24.34
C PRO A 108 -0.97 -13.37 -24.04
N VAL A 109 -1.69 -14.49 -23.79
CA VAL A 109 -3.11 -14.47 -23.44
C VAL A 109 -3.40 -13.64 -22.18
N LEU A 110 -2.53 -13.68 -21.17
CA LEU A 110 -2.70 -12.84 -19.97
C LEU A 110 -2.36 -11.39 -20.26
N ILE A 111 -1.33 -11.12 -21.08
CA ILE A 111 -0.96 -9.76 -21.45
C ILE A 111 -2.10 -9.08 -22.20
N GLU A 112 -2.71 -9.75 -23.17
CA GLU A 112 -3.88 -9.25 -23.90
C GLU A 112 -5.06 -8.98 -22.97
N MET A 113 -5.32 -9.86 -22.00
CA MET A 113 -6.37 -9.65 -20.99
C MET A 113 -6.09 -8.47 -20.05
N LEU A 114 -4.82 -8.25 -19.69
CA LEU A 114 -4.40 -7.18 -18.78
C LEU A 114 -4.32 -5.82 -19.48
N LYS A 115 -3.98 -5.80 -20.77
CA LYS A 115 -3.71 -4.58 -21.55
C LYS A 115 -4.85 -3.56 -21.45
N PRO A 116 -6.15 -3.89 -21.60
CA PRO A 116 -7.23 -2.92 -21.44
C PRO A 116 -7.29 -2.27 -20.05
N VAL A 117 -6.92 -3.01 -19.00
CA VAL A 117 -6.87 -2.47 -17.63
C VAL A 117 -5.71 -1.48 -17.50
N PHE A 118 -4.56 -1.80 -18.07
CA PHE A 118 -3.40 -0.92 -18.08
C PHE A 118 -3.66 0.34 -18.90
N GLU A 119 -4.16 0.23 -20.13
CA GLU A 119 -4.51 1.36 -21.00
C GLU A 119 -5.52 2.30 -20.34
N LYS A 120 -6.57 1.75 -19.72
CA LYS A 120 -7.55 2.57 -18.98
C LYS A 120 -6.88 3.35 -17.85
N LEU A 121 -6.00 2.69 -17.09
CA LEU A 121 -5.34 3.28 -15.92
C LEU A 121 -4.09 4.10 -16.26
N SER A 122 -3.63 4.07 -17.51
CA SER A 122 -2.56 4.89 -18.07
C SER A 122 -3.09 5.98 -19.02
N SER A 123 -4.41 6.14 -19.13
CA SER A 123 -5.00 7.19 -19.95
C SER A 123 -4.55 8.57 -19.46
N LEU A 124 -4.11 9.43 -20.38
CA LEU A 124 -3.64 10.77 -20.06
C LEU A 124 -4.71 11.61 -19.37
N GLN A 125 -5.98 11.45 -19.75
CA GLN A 125 -7.11 12.12 -19.09
C GLN A 125 -7.17 11.80 -17.59
N LEU A 126 -6.98 10.54 -17.22
CA LEU A 126 -6.96 10.10 -15.82
C LEU A 126 -5.69 10.57 -15.11
N LEU A 127 -4.53 10.45 -15.77
CA LEU A 127 -3.25 10.77 -15.16
C LEU A 127 -3.01 12.26 -14.95
N LYS A 128 -3.58 13.13 -15.81
CA LYS A 128 -3.60 14.59 -15.55
C LYS A 128 -4.24 14.93 -14.20
N GLY A 129 -5.31 14.23 -13.83
CA GLY A 129 -5.92 14.36 -12.49
C GLY A 129 -5.02 13.84 -11.35
N ALA A 130 -4.05 12.98 -11.65
CA ALA A 130 -3.12 12.39 -10.69
C ALA A 130 -1.77 13.12 -10.60
N GLU A 131 -1.50 14.14 -11.42
CA GLU A 131 -0.22 14.87 -11.47
C GLU A 131 0.21 15.42 -10.11
N LYS A 132 -0.75 15.91 -9.32
CA LYS A 132 -0.49 16.46 -7.98
C LYS A 132 -0.24 15.38 -6.92
N CYS A 133 -0.40 14.10 -7.24
CA CYS A 133 -0.28 12.97 -6.32
C CYS A 133 -1.15 13.08 -5.05
N LEU A 134 -2.32 13.73 -5.17
CA LEU A 134 -3.22 13.92 -4.05
C LEU A 134 -3.89 12.60 -3.64
N THR A 135 -4.13 12.43 -2.34
CA THR A 135 -4.82 11.25 -1.80
C THR A 135 -6.22 11.63 -1.35
N GLN A 136 -7.18 10.72 -1.47
CA GLN A 136 -8.53 10.91 -0.97
C GLN A 136 -8.62 11.02 0.56
N ASN A 137 -7.56 10.62 1.29
CA ASN A 137 -7.57 10.56 2.76
C ASN A 137 -8.02 11.86 3.44
N GLN A 138 -7.64 13.03 2.92
CA GLN A 138 -8.05 14.32 3.51
C GLN A 138 -9.56 14.54 3.39
N ASN A 139 -10.13 14.24 2.22
CA ASN A 139 -11.56 14.34 1.98
C ASN A 139 -12.32 13.30 2.80
N GLU A 140 -11.80 12.07 2.89
CA GLU A 140 -12.37 11.01 3.73
C GLU A 140 -12.36 11.39 5.22
N SER A 141 -11.27 11.99 5.71
CA SER A 141 -11.21 12.45 7.10
C SER A 141 -12.15 13.61 7.38
N LEU A 142 -12.30 14.55 6.45
CA LEU A 142 -13.28 15.64 6.59
C LEU A 142 -14.71 15.10 6.59
N HIS A 143 -15.04 14.22 5.64
CA HIS A 143 -16.37 13.60 5.57
C HIS A 143 -16.71 12.83 6.85
N HIS A 144 -15.73 12.17 7.48
CA HIS A 144 -15.96 11.52 8.77
C HIS A 144 -16.39 12.52 9.86
N VAL A 145 -15.81 13.72 9.90
CA VAL A 145 -16.22 14.77 10.85
C VAL A 145 -17.60 15.30 10.48
N ILE A 146 -17.89 15.52 9.19
CA ILE A 146 -19.22 15.95 8.75
C ILE A 146 -20.28 14.94 9.19
N TRP A 147 -20.03 13.64 9.02
CA TRP A 147 -21.00 12.60 9.39
C TRP A 147 -21.14 12.37 10.89
N SER A 148 -20.22 12.87 11.74
CA SER A 148 -20.45 12.88 13.19
C SER A 148 -21.44 13.95 13.62
N TYR A 149 -21.59 15.02 12.83
CA TYR A 149 -22.62 16.05 13.03
C TYR A 149 -23.91 15.74 12.29
N LEU A 150 -23.80 15.21 11.08
CA LEU A 150 -24.90 14.95 10.16
C LEU A 150 -24.90 13.46 9.76
N PRO A 151 -25.39 12.56 10.62
CA PRO A 151 -25.46 11.14 10.30
C PRO A 151 -26.30 10.91 9.05
N LYS A 152 -25.80 10.06 8.14
CA LYS A 152 -26.45 9.77 6.85
C LYS A 152 -27.82 9.08 6.97
N GLY A 153 -28.07 8.43 8.10
CA GLY A 153 -29.31 7.70 8.35
C GLY A 153 -30.45 8.59 8.86
N GLU A 154 -30.18 9.88 9.06
CA GLU A 154 -31.12 10.82 9.64
C GLU A 154 -31.49 11.90 8.62
N TYR A 155 -32.69 12.44 8.78
CA TYR A 155 -33.15 13.59 8.00
C TYR A 155 -32.72 14.87 8.70
N HIS A 156 -32.09 15.77 7.94
CA HIS A 156 -31.63 17.07 8.41
C HIS A 156 -32.27 18.16 7.57
N SER A 157 -32.75 19.22 8.22
CA SER A 157 -33.24 20.41 7.55
C SER A 157 -32.10 21.16 6.83
N PRO A 158 -32.38 22.01 5.83
CA PRO A 158 -31.35 22.81 5.16
C PRO A 158 -30.50 23.64 6.12
N SER A 159 -31.12 24.20 7.17
CA SER A 159 -30.43 24.99 8.20
C SER A 159 -29.49 24.14 9.06
N GLU A 160 -29.91 22.93 9.45
CA GLU A 160 -29.05 21.98 10.18
C GLU A 160 -27.87 21.53 9.33
N ILE A 161 -28.09 21.29 8.03
CA ILE A 161 -27.00 20.92 7.11
C ILE A 161 -25.98 22.05 7.03
N GLN A 162 -26.42 23.31 6.85
CA GLN A 162 -25.50 24.45 6.79
C GLN A 162 -24.69 24.59 8.07
N LEU A 163 -25.36 24.54 9.22
CA LEU A 163 -24.71 24.67 10.53
C LEU A 163 -23.75 23.49 10.77
N GLY A 164 -24.20 22.26 10.60
CA GLY A 164 -23.41 21.06 10.85
C GLY A 164 -22.16 20.97 9.97
N VAL A 165 -22.28 21.36 8.69
CA VAL A 165 -21.11 21.43 7.79
C VAL A 165 -20.15 22.54 8.22
N ALA A 166 -20.64 23.73 8.57
CA ALA A 166 -19.79 24.83 9.03
C ALA A 166 -19.00 24.46 10.30
N LEU A 167 -19.68 23.88 11.30
CA LEU A 167 -19.06 23.38 12.52
C LEU A 167 -18.02 22.29 12.21
N ALA A 168 -18.37 21.30 11.39
CA ALA A 168 -17.47 20.21 11.04
C ALA A 168 -16.19 20.70 10.36
N VAL A 169 -16.29 21.64 9.43
CA VAL A 169 -15.15 22.26 8.75
C VAL A 169 -14.30 23.05 9.75
N GLY A 170 -14.93 23.83 10.63
CA GLY A 170 -14.27 24.58 11.70
C GLY A 170 -13.45 23.67 12.61
N HIS A 171 -14.06 22.61 13.14
CA HIS A 171 -13.37 21.66 14.02
C HIS A 171 -12.29 20.85 13.34
N TYR A 172 -12.48 20.50 12.05
CA TYR A 172 -11.47 19.79 11.28
C TYR A 172 -10.20 20.63 11.09
N ASN A 173 -10.36 21.92 10.78
CA ASN A 173 -9.26 22.81 10.47
C ASN A 173 -8.59 23.40 11.71
N GLU A 174 -9.37 23.87 12.69
CA GLU A 174 -8.86 24.62 13.84
C GLU A 174 -8.80 23.80 15.14
N GLY A 175 -9.46 22.64 15.18
CA GLY A 175 -9.68 21.89 16.43
C GLY A 175 -10.91 22.40 17.19
N MET A 176 -11.46 21.51 18.01
CA MET A 176 -12.71 21.75 18.75
C MET A 176 -12.56 22.93 19.72
N ASN A 177 -11.45 22.97 20.47
CA ASN A 177 -11.24 23.97 21.52
C ASN A 177 -11.10 25.38 20.95
N ASN A 178 -10.24 25.56 19.95
CA ASN A 178 -9.95 26.87 19.38
C ASN A 178 -11.17 27.42 18.63
N TYR A 179 -11.81 26.60 17.79
CA TYR A 179 -12.99 27.02 17.04
C TYR A 179 -14.17 27.37 17.95
N ASN A 180 -14.50 26.50 18.92
CA ASN A 180 -15.63 26.77 19.82
C ASN A 180 -15.36 27.97 20.73
N SER A 181 -14.10 28.20 21.16
CA SER A 181 -13.78 29.40 21.94
C SER A 181 -14.12 30.67 21.16
N LYS A 182 -13.65 30.77 19.92
CA LYS A 182 -13.94 31.92 19.05
C LYS A 182 -15.43 32.10 18.78
N LEU A 183 -16.13 31.00 18.44
CA LEU A 183 -17.56 31.03 18.14
C LEU A 183 -18.39 31.52 19.33
N PHE A 184 -18.11 31.00 20.53
CA PHE A 184 -18.85 31.39 21.73
C PHE A 184 -18.54 32.83 22.14
N ASP A 185 -17.28 33.27 22.02
CA ASP A 185 -16.89 34.66 22.26
C ASP A 185 -17.64 35.61 21.30
N GLU A 186 -17.74 35.27 20.01
CA GLU A 186 -18.46 36.06 19.01
C GLU A 186 -19.98 36.11 19.27
N MET A 187 -20.55 35.03 19.80
CA MET A 187 -21.96 34.96 20.21
C MET A 187 -22.24 35.57 21.59
N ASN A 188 -21.22 36.14 22.27
CA ASN A 188 -21.30 36.62 23.65
C ASN A 188 -21.81 35.57 24.65
N LEU A 189 -21.46 34.29 24.42
CA LEU A 189 -21.82 33.18 25.27
C LEU A 189 -20.70 32.87 26.26
N LYS A 190 -21.04 32.78 27.55
CA LYS A 190 -20.06 32.42 28.60
C LYS A 190 -19.69 30.94 28.51
N ILE A 191 -18.40 30.67 28.32
CA ILE A 191 -17.87 29.31 28.29
C ILE A 191 -17.57 28.84 29.73
N GLY A 192 -18.24 27.78 30.17
CA GLY A 192 -17.88 27.09 31.42
C GLY A 192 -16.50 26.41 31.33
N ILE A 193 -15.73 26.43 32.42
CA ILE A 193 -14.37 25.84 32.51
C ILE A 193 -14.36 24.35 32.07
N ASN A 194 -15.41 23.61 32.44
CA ASN A 194 -15.54 22.19 32.10
C ASN A 194 -15.69 21.95 30.59
N ASN A 195 -16.38 22.83 29.86
CA ASN A 195 -16.54 22.71 28.40
C ASN A 195 -15.20 22.87 27.70
N LYS A 196 -14.42 23.87 28.09
CA LYS A 196 -13.08 24.12 27.54
C LYS A 196 -12.14 22.93 27.80
N SER A 197 -12.16 22.40 29.03
CA SER A 197 -11.39 21.21 29.40
C SER A 197 -11.76 20.00 28.53
N LEU A 198 -13.05 19.75 28.32
CA LEU A 198 -13.53 18.66 27.46
C LEU A 198 -13.05 18.83 26.01
N TRP A 199 -13.18 20.02 25.43
CA TRP A 199 -12.73 20.27 24.06
C TRP A 199 -11.22 20.05 23.90
N MET A 200 -10.43 20.48 24.88
CA MET A 200 -8.99 20.22 24.90
C MET A 200 -8.67 18.72 24.95
N GLN A 201 -9.41 17.93 25.73
CA GLN A 201 -9.24 16.47 25.79
C GLN A 201 -9.59 15.77 24.47
N ILE A 202 -10.65 16.24 23.79
CA ILE A 202 -11.04 15.73 22.46
C ILE A 202 -9.93 16.00 21.45
N ASP A 203 -9.41 17.23 21.41
CA ASP A 203 -8.31 17.59 20.50
C ASP A 203 -7.02 16.81 20.81
N ASP A 204 -6.65 16.67 22.09
CA ASP A 204 -5.49 15.88 22.51
C ASP A 204 -5.61 14.40 22.08
N THR A 205 -6.79 13.80 22.29
CA THR A 205 -7.05 12.42 21.85
C THR A 205 -6.93 12.28 20.34
N ARG A 206 -7.48 13.23 19.58
CA ARG A 206 -7.38 13.28 18.11
C ARG A 206 -5.93 13.36 17.66
N LEU A 207 -5.14 14.24 18.26
CA LEU A 207 -3.72 14.42 17.93
C LEU A 207 -2.88 13.19 18.30
N LYS A 208 -3.10 12.59 19.47
CA LYS A 208 -2.46 11.34 19.88
C LYS A 208 -2.77 10.19 18.91
N HIS A 209 -4.02 10.06 18.51
CA HIS A 209 -4.43 9.05 17.54
C HIS A 209 -3.75 9.27 16.19
N ALA A 210 -3.73 10.52 15.70
CA ALA A 210 -3.05 10.87 14.46
C ALA A 210 -1.56 10.53 14.53
N ALA A 211 -0.86 10.96 15.59
CA ALA A 211 0.56 10.64 15.80
C ALA A 211 0.82 9.13 15.80
N TYR A 212 0.00 8.35 16.52
CA TYR A 212 0.09 6.89 16.55
C TYR A 212 -0.06 6.27 15.15
N LYS A 213 -1.09 6.66 14.39
CA LYS A 213 -1.32 6.14 13.02
C LYS A 213 -0.24 6.55 12.03
N HIS A 214 0.39 7.71 12.25
CA HIS A 214 1.47 8.22 11.42
C HIS A 214 2.84 7.64 11.76
N SER A 215 2.99 6.99 12.92
CA SER A 215 4.24 6.33 13.32
C SER A 215 4.72 5.27 12.31
N ALA A 216 6.04 5.20 12.13
CA ALA A 216 6.66 4.29 11.17
C ALA A 216 6.33 2.81 11.48
N ASN A 217 6.37 2.44 12.76
CA ASN A 217 6.08 1.07 13.22
C ASN A 217 4.64 0.65 12.89
N VAL A 218 3.65 1.53 13.10
CA VAL A 218 2.25 1.24 12.78
C VAL A 218 2.02 1.20 11.26
N LYS A 219 2.68 2.08 10.50
CA LYS A 219 2.66 2.01 9.02
C LYS A 219 3.26 0.69 8.52
N GLN A 220 4.38 0.26 9.08
CA GLN A 220 5.05 -0.98 8.68
C GLN A 220 4.21 -2.20 9.06
N ARG A 221 3.72 -2.30 10.30
CA ARG A 221 2.83 -3.38 10.73
C ARG A 221 1.60 -3.53 9.82
N ARG A 222 1.00 -2.42 9.36
CA ARG A 222 -0.11 -2.45 8.40
C ARG A 222 0.30 -3.04 7.05
N LYS A 223 1.50 -2.73 6.55
CA LYS A 223 2.03 -3.33 5.32
C LYS A 223 2.27 -4.83 5.51
N ASP A 224 2.84 -5.23 6.64
CA ASP A 224 3.15 -6.62 6.94
C ASP A 224 1.88 -7.47 7.06
N LEU A 225 0.83 -6.96 7.71
CA LEU A 225 -0.48 -7.63 7.79
C LEU A 225 -1.09 -7.85 6.40
N LYS A 226 -1.08 -6.83 5.53
CA LYS A 226 -1.55 -6.97 4.15
C LYS A 226 -0.73 -7.98 3.35
N ALA A 227 0.59 -7.99 3.54
CA ALA A 227 1.47 -8.95 2.89
C ALA A 227 1.23 -10.38 3.38
N MET A 228 1.01 -10.57 4.69
CA MET A 228 0.67 -11.86 5.28
C MET A 228 -0.68 -12.38 4.77
N GLU A 229 -1.70 -11.53 4.68
CA GLU A 229 -3.01 -11.91 4.14
C GLU A 229 -2.92 -12.34 2.67
N ALA A 230 -2.21 -11.57 1.85
CA ALA A 230 -1.93 -11.95 0.47
C ALA A 230 -1.14 -13.26 0.37
N GLY A 231 -0.16 -13.45 1.26
CA GLY A 231 0.62 -14.67 1.37
C GLY A 231 -0.23 -15.89 1.76
N LYS A 232 -1.18 -15.74 2.68
CA LYS A 232 -2.11 -16.82 3.09
C LYS A 232 -3.05 -17.24 1.96
N LEU A 233 -3.58 -16.27 1.21
CA LEU A 233 -4.39 -16.54 0.02
C LEU A 233 -3.59 -17.27 -1.07
N ASP A 234 -2.30 -16.96 -1.19
CA ASP A 234 -1.41 -17.58 -2.17
C ASP A 234 -0.71 -18.85 -1.67
N SER A 235 -0.71 -19.16 -0.36
CA SER A 235 -0.06 -20.35 0.22
C SER A 235 -0.70 -21.69 -0.17
N LEU A 236 -1.56 -21.68 -1.19
CA LEU A 236 -1.91 -22.84 -2.00
C LEU A 236 -0.97 -23.06 -3.22
N GLN A 237 0.12 -22.30 -3.43
CA GLN A 237 1.32 -22.72 -4.19
C GLN A 237 2.49 -21.69 -4.13
N TYR A 238 3.69 -22.22 -4.42
CA TYR A 238 5.05 -21.86 -3.97
C TYR A 238 5.69 -20.49 -4.34
N ASP A 239 6.87 -20.30 -3.74
CA ASP A 239 7.82 -19.16 -3.71
C ASP A 239 8.14 -18.46 -5.03
N ASP A 240 8.19 -17.13 -4.98
CA ASP A 240 8.82 -16.30 -6.01
C ASP A 240 9.44 -15.04 -5.37
N SER A 241 10.69 -15.16 -4.93
CA SER A 241 11.43 -14.13 -4.17
C SER A 241 12.21 -13.14 -5.06
N TYR A 242 12.26 -13.37 -6.38
CA TYR A 242 13.22 -12.68 -7.27
C TYR A 242 12.72 -11.33 -7.81
N ALA A 243 11.42 -11.16 -8.07
CA ALA A 243 10.86 -9.91 -8.60
C ALA A 243 10.93 -8.71 -7.63
N LYS A 244 11.31 -8.96 -6.37
CA LYS A 244 11.35 -7.97 -5.28
C LYS A 244 12.68 -7.20 -5.23
N GLU A 245 13.76 -7.71 -5.80
CA GLU A 245 15.09 -7.07 -5.72
C GLU A 245 15.35 -6.08 -6.86
N GLN A 246 14.91 -6.39 -8.08
CA GLN A 246 15.30 -5.60 -9.26
C GLN A 246 14.61 -4.24 -9.39
N TYR A 247 13.44 -4.02 -8.77
CA TYR A 247 12.70 -2.74 -8.86
C TYR A 247 12.83 -1.84 -7.62
N TYR A 248 13.34 -2.39 -6.50
CA TYR A 248 13.39 -1.71 -5.21
C TYR A 248 14.74 -1.06 -4.89
N SER A 249 15.74 -1.08 -5.79
CA SER A 249 17.08 -0.54 -5.55
C SER A 249 17.14 0.96 -5.18
N SER A 250 16.04 1.71 -5.30
CA SER A 250 15.96 3.11 -4.84
C SER A 250 15.15 3.31 -3.55
N ALA A 251 14.74 2.23 -2.88
CA ALA A 251 14.22 2.27 -1.54
C ALA A 251 15.22 1.51 -0.67
N SER A 252 16.00 2.24 0.12
CA SER A 252 16.83 1.71 1.19
C SER A 252 15.95 0.97 2.21
N VAL A 253 15.52 -0.23 1.84
CA VAL A 253 15.17 -1.27 2.80
C VAL A 253 16.51 -1.91 3.11
N SER A 254 17.16 -1.41 4.14
CA SER A 254 18.10 -2.22 4.91
C SER A 254 17.32 -3.44 5.40
N VAL A 255 17.31 -4.48 4.58
CA VAL A 255 16.98 -5.84 5.03
C VAL A 255 18.15 -6.22 5.92
N THR A 256 18.11 -5.76 7.17
CA THR A 256 18.90 -6.41 8.21
C THR A 256 18.31 -7.80 8.38
N SER A 257 18.98 -8.70 7.69
CA SER A 257 19.02 -10.15 7.84
C SER A 257 18.46 -10.64 9.17
N SER A 258 17.55 -11.62 9.05
CA SER A 258 17.36 -12.73 9.98
C SER A 258 17.52 -12.38 11.46
N LYS A 259 16.41 -12.01 12.12
CA LYS A 259 16.31 -12.27 13.55
C LYS A 259 16.42 -13.78 13.76
N ASN A 260 17.63 -14.27 14.03
CA ASN A 260 17.84 -15.55 14.68
C ASN A 260 16.92 -15.55 15.90
N LYS A 261 15.83 -16.33 15.84
CA LYS A 261 14.99 -16.57 17.01
C LYS A 261 15.90 -17.26 18.02
N THR A 262 16.40 -16.51 18.98
CA THR A 262 17.15 -17.05 20.10
C THR A 262 16.27 -18.10 20.77
N GLN A 263 16.72 -19.36 20.71
CA GLN A 263 15.99 -20.50 21.23
C GLN A 263 15.86 -20.30 22.74
N ARG A 264 14.61 -20.24 23.25
CA ARG A 264 14.35 -20.05 24.69
C ARG A 264 15.06 -21.14 25.48
N LYS A 265 15.92 -20.76 26.42
CA LYS A 265 16.65 -21.66 27.33
C LYS A 265 15.89 -21.84 28.65
N CYS A 266 15.97 -23.02 29.25
CA CYS A 266 15.44 -23.31 30.57
C CYS A 266 16.22 -22.51 31.63
N LYS A 267 15.53 -21.82 32.54
CA LYS A 267 16.16 -21.02 33.60
C LYS A 267 16.90 -21.86 34.66
N LYS A 268 16.62 -23.17 34.76
CA LYS A 268 17.26 -24.08 35.72
C LYS A 268 18.53 -24.75 35.18
N CYS A 269 18.54 -25.22 33.92
CA CYS A 269 19.67 -25.97 33.36
C CYS A 269 20.35 -25.30 32.14
N GLY A 270 19.87 -24.14 31.67
CA GLY A 270 20.46 -23.44 30.53
C GLY A 270 20.24 -24.09 29.15
N ASN A 271 19.65 -25.29 29.08
CA ASN A 271 19.41 -26.00 27.82
C ASN A 271 18.19 -25.47 27.03
N PRO A 272 18.12 -25.66 25.71
CA PRO A 272 16.98 -25.24 24.90
C PRO A 272 15.65 -25.90 25.33
N MET A 273 14.56 -25.14 25.35
CA MET A 273 13.22 -25.60 25.78
C MET A 273 12.58 -26.67 24.88
N LYS A 274 13.13 -26.92 23.68
CA LYS A 274 12.56 -27.89 22.73
C LYS A 274 12.86 -29.30 23.25
N GLY A 275 11.84 -29.96 23.82
CA GLY A 275 11.96 -31.31 24.41
C GLY A 275 11.95 -31.37 25.95
N HIS A 276 11.83 -30.23 26.62
CA HIS A 276 11.83 -30.18 28.10
C HIS A 276 10.45 -30.58 28.66
N LYS A 277 10.35 -31.73 29.34
CA LYS A 277 9.12 -32.14 30.06
C LYS A 277 8.88 -31.20 31.27
N ARG A 278 7.62 -30.86 31.55
CA ARG A 278 7.24 -30.05 32.72
C ARG A 278 7.59 -30.84 34.00
N GLY A 279 8.40 -30.25 34.88
CA GLY A 279 8.71 -30.80 36.21
C GLY A 279 10.02 -31.60 36.32
N SER A 280 10.59 -32.10 35.23
CA SER A 280 11.85 -32.88 35.27
C SER A 280 13.00 -32.10 34.63
N CYS A 281 13.68 -31.26 35.41
CA CYS A 281 14.94 -30.65 35.00
C CYS A 281 16.05 -31.35 35.79
N ALA A 282 16.76 -32.30 35.17
CA ALA A 282 17.91 -32.93 35.80
C ALA A 282 19.00 -31.88 36.01
N GLN A 283 19.48 -31.73 37.25
CA GLN A 283 20.60 -30.86 37.58
C GLN A 283 21.84 -31.33 36.81
N ALA A 284 22.53 -30.40 36.15
CA ALA A 284 23.86 -30.68 35.63
C ALA A 284 24.79 -30.84 36.83
N ASN A 285 25.33 -32.05 37.02
CA ASN A 285 26.44 -32.28 37.94
C ASN A 285 27.62 -31.42 37.48
N VAL A 286 28.15 -30.64 38.41
CA VAL A 286 29.40 -29.90 38.26
C VAL A 286 30.44 -30.76 38.96
N ASP A 287 31.34 -31.34 38.18
CA ASP A 287 32.68 -31.74 38.62
C ASP A 287 33.69 -30.78 37.97
#